data_AF-A0A222NYL1-F1
#
_entry.id   AF-A0A222NYL1-F1
#
_cell.length_a   1.000
_cell.length_b   1.000
_cell.length_c   1.000
_cell.angle_alpha   90.00
_cell.angle_beta   90.00
_cell.angle_gamma   90.00
#
_symmetry.space_group_name_H-M   'P 1'
#
loop_
_entity.id
_entity.type
_entity.pdbx_description
1 polymer ?
#
loop_
_entity_poly.entity_id
_entity_poly.type
_entity_poly.pdbx_seq_one_letter_code
_entity_poly.pdbx_strand_id
1 'polypeptide(L)' 'MRDIPHFQEGTMVEVDINETGFTVIKCEERKAFSFPFSESQLLEGLTPALAHADLVVPPLASELGE' A
#
# COMPACT_ATOMS: atom_id res chain seq x y z
N MET A 1 21.74 -6.60 15.13
CA MET A 1 21.40 -6.65 13.70
C MET A 1 22.17 -5.52 13.04
N ARG A 2 22.85 -5.73 11.91
CA ARG A 2 23.61 -4.64 11.24
C ARG A 2 22.62 -3.84 10.40
N ASP A 3 22.43 -2.57 10.74
CA ASP A 3 21.61 -1.65 9.95
C ASP A 3 22.36 -1.28 8.66
N ILE A 4 21.70 -1.41 7.51
CA ILE A 4 22.26 -0.97 6.23
C ILE A 4 21.86 0.50 6.06
N PRO A 5 22.82 1.45 6.02
CA PRO A 5 22.53 2.86 5.92
C PRO A 5 21.55 3.15 4.79
N HIS A 6 20.51 3.93 5.09
CA HIS A 6 19.43 4.30 4.18
C HIS A 6 18.44 3.19 3.80
N PHE A 7 18.56 1.95 4.29
CA PHE A 7 17.52 0.93 4.09
C PHE A 7 16.66 0.81 5.35
N GLN A 8 15.36 0.68 5.14
CA GLN A 8 14.37 0.41 6.18
C GLN A 8 13.61 -0.86 5.84
N GLU A 9 12.92 -1.44 6.83
CA GLU A 9 11.99 -2.54 6.59
C GLU A 9 10.97 -2.15 5.51
N GLY A 10 10.74 -3.04 4.54
CA GLY A 10 9.87 -2.77 3.39
C GLY A 10 10.53 -2.02 2.22
N THR A 11 11.82 -1.63 2.32
CA THR A 11 12.54 -1.03 1.18
C THR A 11 12.69 -2.06 0.05
N MET A 12 12.14 -1.75 -1.12
CA MET A 12 12.36 -2.56 -2.32
C MET A 12 13.80 -2.41 -2.82
N VAL A 13 14.44 -3.55 -3.08
CA VAL A 13 15.83 -3.62 -3.54
C VAL A 13 15.95 -4.49 -4.77
N GLU A 14 16.87 -4.13 -5.65
CA GLU A 14 17.31 -4.96 -6.75
C GLU A 14 18.66 -5.59 -6.37
N VAL A 15 18.77 -6.90 -6.57
CA VAL A 15 19.95 -7.68 -6.23
C VAL A 15 20.51 -8.28 -7.50
N ASP A 16 21.73 -7.88 -7.85
CA ASP A 16 22.48 -8.46 -8.95
C ASP A 16 23.59 -9.37 -8.40
N ILE A 17 23.69 -10.59 -8.94
CA ILE A 17 24.62 -11.62 -8.47
C ILE A 17 25.55 -11.96 -9.63
N ASN A 18 26.85 -11.82 -9.39
CA ASN A 18 27.90 -12.12 -10.36
C ASN A 18 28.96 -13.02 -9.72
N GLU A 19 29.96 -13.43 -10.50
CA GLU A 19 31.01 -14.35 -10.05
C GLU A 19 31.89 -13.76 -8.93
N THR A 20 31.91 -12.43 -8.78
CA THR A 20 32.74 -11.72 -7.79
C THR A 20 31.99 -11.38 -6.50
N GLY A 21 30.66 -11.45 -6.50
CA GLY A 21 29.84 -11.17 -5.33
C GLY A 21 28.38 -10.82 -5.66
N PHE A 22 27.78 -9.98 -4.81
CA PHE A 22 26.42 -9.49 -5.01
C PHE A 22 26.36 -7.98 -4.76
N THR A 23 25.57 -7.28 -5.57
CA THR A 23 25.33 -5.84 -5.44
C THR A 23 23.86 -5.63 -5.07
N VAL A 24 23.61 -4.85 -4.03
CA VAL A 24 22.25 -4.47 -3.61
C VAL A 24 22.06 -2.98 -3.87
N ILE A 25 21.10 -2.64 -4.71
CA ILE A 25 20.71 -1.26 -5.01
C ILE A 25 19.26 -1.03 -4.61
N LYS A 26 18.92 0.19 -4.18
CA LYS A 26 17.52 0.55 -3.98
C LYS A 26 16.82 0.58 -5.33
N CYS A 27 15.64 -0.01 -5.43
CA CYS A 27 14.81 0.22 -6.60
C CYS A 27 14.46 1.71 -6.66
N GLU A 28 14.66 2.34 -7.82
CA GLU A 28 14.06 3.65 -8.05
C GLU A 28 12.54 3.49 -7.95
N GLU A 29 11.88 4.34 -7.15
CA GLU A 29 10.42 4.39 -7.11
C GLU A 29 9.94 4.54 -8.55
N ARG A 30 9.21 3.54 -9.05
CA ARG A 30 8.62 3.61 -10.38
C ARG A 30 7.69 4.83 -10.38
N LYS A 31 8.17 5.93 -10.96
CA LYS A 31 7.36 7.11 -11.24
C LYS A 31 6.14 6.63 -12.04
N ALA A 32 4.97 6.92 -11.50
CA ALA A 32 3.68 6.33 -11.84
C ALA A 32 3.50 4.90 -11.30
N PHE A 33 3.18 4.81 -10.00
CA PHE A 33 2.25 3.78 -9.55
C PHE A 33 0.94 4.00 -10.34
N SER A 34 0.82 3.38 -11.51
CA SER A 34 -0.47 3.26 -12.17
C SER A 34 -1.30 2.39 -11.24
N PHE A 35 -2.27 2.99 -10.56
CA PHE A 35 -3.18 2.23 -9.73
C PHE A 35 -3.71 1.07 -10.59
N PRO A 36 -3.53 -0.19 -10.17
CA PRO A 36 -3.80 -1.34 -11.03
C PRO A 36 -5.30 -1.52 -11.31
N PHE A 37 -6.14 -0.76 -10.63
CA PHE A 37 -7.60 -0.83 -10.72
C PHE A 37 -8.19 0.55 -11.03
N SER A 38 -9.21 0.58 -11.89
CA SER A 38 -10.08 1.75 -12.08
C SER A 38 -11.12 1.82 -10.96
N GLU A 39 -11.73 3.00 -10.77
CA GLU A 39 -12.83 3.18 -9.81
C GLU A 39 -13.97 2.17 -10.04
N SER A 40 -14.33 1.94 -11.32
CA SER A 40 -15.35 0.95 -11.68
C SER A 40 -15.01 -0.47 -11.22
N GLN A 41 -13.73 -0.86 -11.25
CA GLN A 41 -13.26 -2.17 -10.79
C GLN A 41 -13.23 -2.27 -9.26
N LEU A 42 -12.99 -1.15 -8.56
CA LEU A 42 -13.05 -1.11 -7.09
C LEU A 42 -14.49 -1.18 -6.57
N LEU A 43 -15.45 -0.65 -7.32
CA LEU A 43 -16.87 -0.68 -6.98
C LEU A 43 -17.56 -1.99 -7.39
N GLU A 44 -16.95 -2.76 -8.30
CA GLU A 44 -17.49 -4.04 -8.75
C GLU A 44 -17.52 -5.05 -7.58
N GLY A 45 -18.71 -5.54 -7.25
CA GLY A 45 -18.89 -6.48 -6.14
C GLY A 45 -18.91 -5.83 -4.75
N LEU A 46 -18.87 -4.50 -4.65
CA LEU A 46 -19.03 -3.81 -3.37
C LEU A 46 -20.48 -3.99 -2.89
N THR A 47 -20.68 -4.74 -1.81
CA THR A 47 -21.97 -4.94 -1.16
C THR A 47 -21.92 -4.36 0.26
N PRO A 48 -23.06 -4.00 0.89
CA PRO A 48 -23.05 -3.53 2.28
C PRO A 48 -22.34 -4.49 3.25
N ALA A 49 -22.34 -5.80 2.97
CA ALA A 49 -21.64 -6.81 3.76
C ALA A 49 -20.12 -6.81 3.53
N LEU A 50 -19.64 -6.39 2.36
CA LEU A 50 -18.21 -6.28 2.01
C LEU A 50 -17.65 -4.87 2.24
N ALA A 51 -18.51 -3.87 2.38
CA ALA A 51 -18.15 -2.47 2.54
C ALA A 51 -17.68 -2.10 3.97
N HIS A 52 -17.27 -3.08 4.79
CA HIS A 52 -16.91 -2.89 6.19
C HIS A 52 -17.92 -2.00 6.95
N ALA A 53 -19.23 -2.22 6.74
CA ALA A 53 -20.29 -1.40 7.33
C ALA A 53 -20.28 -1.42 8.87
N ASP A 54 -19.66 -2.45 9.45
CA ASP A 54 -19.34 -2.57 10.88
C ASP A 54 -18.35 -1.51 11.38
N LEU A 55 -17.53 -0.95 10.50
CA LEU A 55 -16.60 0.15 10.79
C LEU A 55 -17.22 1.53 10.57
N VAL A 56 -18.47 1.61 10.09
CA VAL A 56 -19.18 2.89 9.94
C VAL A 56 -19.72 3.30 11.31
N VAL A 57 -19.13 4.36 11.85
CA VAL A 57 -19.55 4.92 13.14
C VAL A 57 -20.98 5.45 13.01
N PRO A 58 -21.90 5.10 13.92
CA PRO A 58 -23.24 5.68 13.90
C PRO A 58 -23.15 7.19 14.14
N PRO A 59 -23.95 8.00 13.43
CA PRO A 59 -23.90 9.45 13.58
C PRO A 59 -24.27 9.87 15.01
N LEU A 60 -23.61 10.92 15.50
CA LEU A 60 -23.92 11.52 16.79
C LEU A 60 -25.23 12.33 16.69
N ALA A 61 -25.97 12.47 17.79
CA ALA A 61 -27.22 13.25 17.81
C ALA A 61 -27.01 14.71 17.35
N SER A 62 -25.85 15.30 17.68
CA SER A 62 -25.43 16.63 17.23
C SER A 62 -25.23 16.76 15.73
N GLU A 63 -24.99 15.65 15.02
CA GLU A 63 -24.81 15.62 13.56
C GLU A 63 -26.15 15.47 12.83
N LEU A 64 -27.20 15.02 13.53
CA LEU A 64 -28.56 14.87 13.02
C LEU A 64 -29.45 16.11 13.28
N GLY A 65 -28.92 17.13 13.93
CA GLY A 65 -29.56 18.44 14.08
C GLY A 65 -30.57 18.56 15.23
N GLU A 66 -30.43 17.76 16.29
CA GLU A 66 -31.13 17.99 17.57
C GLU A 66 -30.38 18.98 18.48
#